data_AF-A0A964L0N3-F1
#
_entry.id   AF-A0A964L0N3-F1
#
_cell.length_a   1.000
_cell.length_b   1.000
_cell.length_c   1.000
_cell.angle_alpha   90.00
_cell.angle_beta   90.00
_cell.angle_gamma   90.00
#
_symmetry.space_group_name_H-M   'P 1'
#
loop_
_entity.id
_entity.type
_entity.pdbx_description
1 polymer ?
#
loop_
_entity_poly.entity_id
_entity_poly.type
_entity_poly.pdbx_seq_one_letter_code
_entity_poly.pdbx_strand_id
1 'polypeptide(L)'
;MSNKTYFLFLAIITCSIFVFGYYIIDRQNNADLLPGLIIGCLINLVGILISFLMKRKASTSSSINFGNLILGSMVIRIGFLASSMLIAILFFKINRISLAISTISFYLAYLILELFYIGKNSTNGK
;
A
#
# COMPACT_ATOMS: atom_id res chain seq x y z
N MET A 1 -7.41 2.40 17.20
CA MET A 1 -6.21 1.52 17.18
C MET A 1 -4.98 2.39 17.39
N SER A 2 -4.07 2.05 18.30
CA SER A 2 -2.85 2.85 18.50
C SER A 2 -1.97 2.81 17.25
N ASN A 3 -1.26 3.90 16.95
CA ASN A 3 -0.35 3.98 15.80
C ASN A 3 0.67 2.83 15.82
N LYS A 4 1.19 2.47 17.01
CA LYS A 4 2.12 1.33 17.17
C LYS A 4 1.51 0.01 16.69
N THR A 5 0.25 -0.24 17.06
CA THR A 5 -0.47 -1.44 16.65
C THR A 5 -0.70 -1.43 15.14
N TYR A 6 -1.06 -0.30 14.53
CA TYR A 6 -1.26 -0.17 13.09
C TYR A 6 0.01 -0.54 12.31
N PHE A 7 1.16 0.02 12.69
CA PHE A 7 2.45 -0.30 12.06
C PHE A 7 2.85 -1.77 12.25
N LEU A 8 2.54 -2.36 13.40
CA LEU A 8 2.81 -3.77 13.65
C LEU A 8 1.97 -4.68 12.74
N PHE A 9 0.68 -4.40 12.58
CA PHE A 9 -0.17 -5.13 11.63
C PHE A 9 0.26 -4.91 10.17
N LEU A 10 0.66 -3.68 9.82
CA LEU A 10 1.21 -3.38 8.50
C LEU A 10 2.45 -4.23 8.21
N ALA A 11 3.40 -4.29 9.15
CA ALA A 11 4.61 -5.09 9.01
C ALA A 11 4.29 -6.59 8.86
N ILE A 12 3.40 -7.12 9.70
CA ILE A 12 2.97 -8.53 9.62
C ILE A 12 2.36 -8.84 8.26
N ILE A 13 1.40 -8.04 7.79
CA ILE A 13 0.74 -8.27 6.49
C ILE A 13 1.75 -8.17 5.34
N THR A 14 2.65 -7.19 5.40
CA THR A 14 3.69 -7.01 4.38
C THR A 14 4.60 -8.23 4.33
N CYS A 15 5.10 -8.70 5.47
CA CYS A 15 5.93 -9.89 5.55
C CYS A 15 5.18 -11.14 5.05
N SER A 16 3.92 -11.33 5.45
CA SER A 16 3.13 -12.49 5.02
C SER A 16 2.93 -12.53 3.49
N ILE A 17 2.57 -11.40 2.88
CA ILE A 17 2.40 -11.31 1.42
C ILE A 17 3.75 -11.49 0.71
N PHE A 18 4.81 -10.92 1.26
CA PHE A 18 6.14 -11.05 0.67
C PHE A 18 6.65 -12.50 0.71
N VAL A 19 6.54 -13.19 1.84
CA VAL A 19 6.92 -14.60 1.99
C VAL A 19 6.07 -15.49 1.08
N PHE A 20 4.77 -15.26 1.01
CA PHE A 20 3.87 -16.02 0.13
C PHE A 20 4.20 -15.78 -1.35
N GLY A 21 4.44 -14.52 -1.74
CA GLY A 21 4.85 -14.16 -3.09
C GLY A 21 6.20 -14.77 -3.47
N TYR A 22 7.17 -14.72 -2.56
CA TYR A 22 8.48 -15.36 -2.74
C TYR A 22 8.35 -16.87 -2.95
N TYR A 23 7.54 -17.54 -2.11
CA TYR A 23 7.30 -18.98 -2.22
C TYR A 23 6.71 -19.38 -3.59
N ILE A 24 5.78 -18.58 -4.14
CA ILE A 24 5.22 -18.85 -5.48
C ILE A 24 6.30 -18.68 -6.56
N ILE A 25 7.12 -17.63 -6.47
CA ILE A 25 8.18 -17.34 -7.45
C ILE A 25 9.24 -18.44 -7.45
N ASP A 26 9.67 -18.86 -6.26
CA ASP A 26 10.65 -19.94 -6.06
C ASP A 26 10.14 -21.25 -6.67
N ARG A 27 8.86 -21.59 -6.46
CA ARG A 27 8.23 -22.77 -7.06
C ARG A 27 8.12 -22.71 -8.59
N GLN A 28 7.99 -21.52 -9.16
CA GLN A 28 7.97 -21.33 -10.61
C GLN A 28 9.37 -21.21 -11.24
N ASN A 29 10.43 -21.19 -10.42
CA ASN A 29 11.82 -21.07 -10.84
C ASN A 29 12.09 -19.88 -11.79
N ASN A 30 11.31 -18.81 -11.66
CA ASN A 30 11.34 -17.63 -12.52
C ASN A 30 11.87 -16.42 -11.75
N ALA A 31 13.20 -16.31 -11.69
CA ALA A 31 13.88 -15.22 -10.98
C ALA A 31 13.50 -13.81 -11.49
N ASP A 32 13.08 -13.69 -12.75
CA ASP A 32 12.64 -12.42 -13.37
C ASP A 32 11.40 -11.81 -12.72
N LEU A 33 10.65 -12.59 -11.94
CA LEU A 33 9.47 -12.12 -11.21
C LEU A 33 9.83 -11.45 -9.88
N LEU A 34 11.00 -11.78 -9.30
CA LEU A 34 11.42 -11.31 -7.98
C LEU A 34 11.59 -9.78 -7.91
N PRO A 35 12.19 -9.09 -8.90
CA PRO A 35 12.26 -7.63 -8.90
C PRO A 35 10.89 -6.97 -8.88
N GLY A 36 9.90 -7.57 -9.57
CA GLY A 36 8.52 -7.10 -9.56
C GLY A 36 7.89 -7.15 -8.16
N LEU A 37 8.10 -8.23 -7.42
CA LEU A 37 7.62 -8.38 -6.04
C LEU A 37 8.25 -7.34 -5.10
N ILE A 38 9.58 -7.17 -5.18
CA ILE A 38 10.32 -6.23 -4.32
C ILE A 38 9.88 -4.79 -4.62
N ILE A 39 9.82 -4.41 -5.89
CA ILE A 39 9.49 -3.03 -6.29
C ILE A 39 8.02 -2.73 -6.04
N GLY A 40 7.11 -3.68 -6.30
CA GLY A 40 5.70 -3.55 -5.95
C GLY A 40 5.46 -3.37 -4.44
N CYS A 41 6.26 -4.06 -3.61
CA CYS A 41 6.27 -3.88 -2.15
C CYS A 41 6.73 -2.47 -1.76
N LEU A 42 7.89 -2.03 -2.27
CA LEU A 42 8.46 -0.71 -1.97
C LEU A 42 7.53 0.44 -2.38
N ILE A 43 6.97 0.39 -3.59
CA ILE A 43 6.04 1.39 -4.09
C ILE A 43 4.83 1.52 -3.15
N ASN A 44 4.23 0.40 -2.76
CA ASN A 44 3.05 0.46 -1.88
C ASN A 44 3.38 0.92 -0.46
N LEU A 45 4.54 0.55 0.10
CA LEU A 45 4.98 1.05 1.40
C LEU A 45 5.11 2.57 1.40
N VAL A 46 5.73 3.14 0.36
CA VAL A 46 5.81 4.60 0.20
C VAL A 46 4.42 5.21 0.05
N GLY A 47 3.56 4.60 -0.77
CA GLY A 47 2.17 5.05 -0.95
C GLY A 47 1.39 5.14 0.36
N ILE A 48 1.56 4.17 1.26
CA ILE A 48 0.91 4.17 2.58
C ILE A 48 1.47 5.21 3.51
N LEU A 49 2.78 5.41 3.51
CA LEU A 49 3.39 6.45 4.34
C LEU A 49 2.82 7.82 3.94
N ILE A 50 2.67 8.07 2.63
CA ILE A 50 2.02 9.28 2.12
C ILE A 50 0.57 9.37 2.62
N SER A 51 -0.23 8.31 2.45
CA SER A 51 -1.63 8.29 2.92
C SER A 51 -1.74 8.50 4.43
N PHE A 52 -0.86 7.90 5.23
CA PHE A 52 -0.84 8.04 6.68
C PHE A 52 -0.53 9.49 7.11
N LEU A 53 0.47 10.12 6.48
CA LEU A 53 0.82 11.53 6.75
C LEU A 53 -0.34 12.48 6.41
N MET A 54 -0.99 12.28 5.27
CA MET A 54 -2.13 13.10 4.87
C MET A 54 -3.31 12.95 5.83
N LYS A 55 -3.60 11.73 6.30
CA LYS A 55 -4.67 11.48 7.28
C LYS A 55 -4.36 12.06 8.65
N ARG A 56 -3.11 11.98 9.09
CA ARG A 56 -2.68 12.61 10.34
C ARG A 56 -2.93 14.12 10.30
N LYS A 57 -2.67 14.76 9.16
CA LYS A 57 -2.98 16.18 8.91
C LYS A 57 -4.49 16.45 8.81
N ALA A 58 -5.26 15.51 8.26
CA ALA A 58 -6.72 15.63 8.14
C ALA A 58 -7.43 15.52 9.50
N SER A 59 -6.92 14.68 10.41
CA SER A 59 -7.47 14.47 11.76
C SER A 59 -7.49 15.73 12.62
N THR A 60 -6.75 16.77 12.26
CA THR A 60 -6.72 18.07 12.94
C THR A 60 -7.62 19.12 12.28
N SER A 61 -8.38 18.78 11.24
CA SER A 61 -9.22 19.70 10.48
C SER A 61 -10.71 19.33 10.58
N SER A 62 -11.59 20.31 10.32
CA SER A 62 -13.06 20.17 10.29
C SER A 62 -13.55 18.96 9.46
N SER A 63 -14.70 18.38 9.85
CA SER A 63 -15.33 17.19 9.28
C SER A 63 -15.53 17.26 7.75
N ILE A 64 -15.79 18.45 7.21
CA ILE A 64 -15.99 18.66 5.76
C ILE A 64 -14.65 18.56 5.00
N ASN A 65 -13.55 19.02 5.62
CA ASN A 65 -12.21 18.90 5.05
C ASN A 65 -11.65 17.47 5.18
N PHE A 66 -12.14 16.68 6.15
CA PHE A 66 -11.68 15.31 6.36
C PHE A 66 -12.01 14.38 5.18
N GLY A 67 -13.26 14.40 4.68
CA GLY A 67 -13.66 13.58 3.54
C GLY A 67 -12.90 13.93 2.24
N ASN A 68 -12.76 15.23 1.96
CA ASN A 68 -12.01 15.71 0.80
C ASN A 68 -10.52 15.38 0.88
N LEU A 69 -9.92 15.45 2.07
CA LEU A 69 -8.52 15.06 2.28
C LEU A 69 -8.30 13.55 2.12
N ILE A 70 -9.25 12.71 2.55
CA ILE A 70 -9.18 11.26 2.34
C ILE A 70 -9.28 10.92 0.85
N LEU A 71 -10.28 11.46 0.15
CA LEU A 71 -10.44 11.24 -1.29
C LEU A 71 -9.24 11.78 -2.08
N GLY A 72 -8.74 12.98 -1.72
CA GLY A 72 -7.53 13.55 -2.29
C GLY A 72 -6.30 12.67 -2.07
N SER A 73 -6.16 12.08 -0.87
CA SER A 73 -5.07 11.14 -0.58
C SER A 73 -5.14 9.87 -1.42
N MET A 74 -6.35 9.39 -1.75
CA MET A 74 -6.52 8.24 -2.65
C MET A 74 -6.11 8.57 -4.08
N VAL A 75 -6.49 9.74 -4.59
CA VAL A 75 -6.10 10.20 -5.94
C VAL A 75 -4.58 10.33 -6.04
N ILE A 76 -3.94 10.96 -5.05
CA ILE A 76 -2.48 11.09 -5.00
C ILE A 76 -1.81 9.73 -4.95
N ARG A 77 -2.35 8.79 -4.15
CA ARG A 77 -1.81 7.42 -4.08
C ARG A 77 -1.92 6.70 -5.41
N ILE A 78 -3.05 6.78 -6.10
CA ILE A 78 -3.24 6.16 -7.42
C ILE A 78 -2.29 6.80 -8.44
N GLY A 79 -2.14 8.13 -8.44
CA GLY A 79 -1.22 8.84 -9.32
C GLY A 79 0.25 8.45 -9.06
N PHE A 80 0.66 8.34 -7.80
CA PHE A 80 1.98 7.87 -7.41
C PHE A 80 2.22 6.41 -7.85
N LEU A 81 1.23 5.55 -7.65
CA LEU A 81 1.32 4.14 -7.99
C LEU A 81 1.39 3.94 -9.51
N ALA A 82 0.58 4.66 -10.28
CA ALA A 82 0.63 4.63 -11.74
C ALA A 82 1.97 5.16 -12.30
N SER A 83 2.44 6.31 -11.80
CA SER A 83 3.71 6.91 -12.26
C SER A 83 4.92 6.03 -11.91
N SER A 84 4.98 5.52 -10.69
CA SER A 84 6.06 4.61 -10.25
C SER A 84 6.04 3.27 -11.01
N MET A 85 4.87 2.70 -11.30
CA MET A 85 4.77 1.51 -12.15
C MET A 85 5.27 1.80 -13.58
N LEU A 86 4.93 2.95 -14.15
CA LEU A 86 5.35 3.35 -15.48
C LEU A 86 6.88 3.52 -15.55
N ILE A 87 7.49 4.15 -14.53
CA ILE A 87 8.94 4.27 -14.39
C ILE A 87 9.60 2.88 -14.26
N ALA A 88 9.05 2.01 -13.41
CA ALA A 88 9.54 0.65 -13.20
C ALA A 88 9.52 -0.19 -14.50
N ILE A 89 8.48 -0.04 -15.32
CA ILE A 89 8.36 -0.76 -16.60
C ILE A 89 9.32 -0.20 -17.65
N LEU A 90 9.35 1.13 -17.84
CA LEU A 90 10.12 1.75 -18.92
C LEU A 90 11.63 1.76 -18.66
N PHE A 91 12.06 2.04 -17.42
CA PHE A 91 13.48 2.22 -17.12
C PHE A 91 14.16 0.94 -16.62
N PHE A 92 13.48 0.16 -15.78
CA PHE A 92 14.05 -1.04 -15.16
C PHE A 92 13.69 -2.34 -15.88
N LYS A 93 12.88 -2.27 -16.97
CA LYS A 93 12.46 -3.42 -17.79
C LYS A 93 11.86 -4.57 -16.97
N ILE A 94 11.17 -4.24 -15.88
CA ILE A 94 10.58 -5.23 -14.98
C ILE A 94 9.39 -5.92 -15.65
N ASN A 95 9.19 -7.20 -15.34
CA ASN A 95 8.04 -7.95 -15.81
C ASN A 95 6.72 -7.27 -15.36
N ARG A 96 5.96 -6.79 -16.35
CA ARG A 96 4.69 -6.08 -16.18
C ARG A 96 3.67 -6.86 -15.36
N ILE A 97 3.59 -8.18 -15.57
CA ILE A 97 2.62 -9.04 -14.91
C ILE A 97 2.98 -9.19 -13.42
N SER A 98 4.26 -9.48 -13.13
CA SER A 98 4.73 -9.57 -11.73
C SER A 98 4.50 -8.26 -10.98
N LEU A 99 4.87 -7.13 -11.60
CA LEU A 99 4.71 -5.82 -11.00
C LEU A 99 3.23 -5.49 -10.77
N ALA A 100 2.34 -5.75 -11.73
CA ALA A 100 0.91 -5.49 -11.57
C ALA A 100 0.29 -6.35 -10.45
N ILE A 101 0.55 -7.66 -10.45
CA ILE A 101 -0.01 -8.58 -9.46
C ILE A 101 0.46 -8.24 -8.05
N SER A 102 1.78 -8.04 -7.87
CA SER A 102 2.34 -7.65 -6.57
C SER A 102 1.75 -6.32 -6.10
N THR A 103 1.72 -5.32 -6.98
CA THR A 103 1.22 -3.99 -6.62
C THR A 103 -0.25 -4.01 -6.23
N ILE A 104 -1.10 -4.74 -6.97
CA ILE A 104 -2.53 -4.91 -6.65
C ILE A 104 -2.71 -5.68 -5.33
N SER A 105 -1.94 -6.75 -5.11
CA SER A 105 -2.06 -7.59 -3.90
C SER A 105 -1.73 -6.80 -2.64
N PHE A 106 -0.61 -6.07 -2.65
CA PHE A 106 -0.25 -5.17 -1.56
C PHE A 106 -1.29 -4.07 -1.39
N TYR A 107 -1.68 -3.38 -2.47
CA TYR A 107 -2.68 -2.31 -2.42
C TYR A 107 -3.99 -2.73 -1.76
N LEU A 108 -4.54 -3.88 -2.15
CA LEU A 108 -5.79 -4.41 -1.59
C LEU A 108 -5.65 -4.72 -0.10
N ALA A 109 -4.58 -5.43 0.29
CA ALA A 109 -4.34 -5.77 1.68
C ALA A 109 -4.22 -4.53 2.57
N TYR A 110 -3.55 -3.50 2.06
CA TYR A 110 -3.38 -2.24 2.74
C TYR A 110 -4.65 -1.41 2.81
N LEU A 111 -5.47 -1.43 1.76
CA LEU A 111 -6.80 -0.81 1.76
C LEU A 111 -7.72 -1.47 2.79
N ILE A 112 -7.69 -2.81 2.92
CA ILE A 112 -8.45 -3.54 3.94
C ILE A 112 -8.00 -3.11 5.34
N LEU A 113 -6.70 -3.13 5.61
CA LEU A 113 -6.13 -2.71 6.89
C LEU A 113 -6.47 -1.24 7.22
N GLU A 114 -6.49 -0.39 6.22
CA GLU A 114 -6.87 1.02 6.31
C GLU A 114 -8.36 1.20 6.64
N LEU A 115 -9.26 0.42 6.03
CA LEU A 115 -10.68 0.40 6.38
C LEU A 115 -10.91 -0.04 7.83
N PHE A 116 -10.19 -1.07 8.30
CA PHE A 116 -10.25 -1.50 9.70
C PHE A 116 -9.77 -0.41 10.67
N TYR A 117 -8.72 0.33 10.30
CA TYR A 117 -8.20 1.42 11.13
C TYR A 117 -9.20 2.58 11.25
N ILE A 118 -9.80 3.00 10.14
CA ILE A 118 -10.83 4.06 10.13
C ILE A 118 -12.07 3.58 10.89
N GLY A 119 -12.57 2.38 10.60
CA GLY A 119 -13.79 1.83 11.22
C GLY A 119 -13.68 1.74 12.74
N LYS A 120 -12.51 1.36 13.27
CA LYS A 120 -12.26 1.30 14.73
C LYS A 120 -12.07 2.67 15.38
N ASN A 121 -11.51 3.64 14.67
CA ASN A 121 -11.38 5.01 15.20
C ASN A 121 -12.70 5.79 15.11
N SER A 122 -13.58 5.46 14.16
CA SER A 122 -14.91 6.06 14.06
C SER A 122 -15.91 5.52 15.10
N THR A 123 -15.73 4.27 15.55
CA THR A 123 -16.57 3.66 16.61
C THR A 123 -16.14 4.06 18.03
N ASN A 124 -14.85 4.34 18.25
CA ASN A 124 -14.32 4.86 19.52
C ASN A 124 -14.48 6.39 19.68
N GLY A 125 -15.10 7.06 18.71
CA GLY A 125 -15.47 8.48 18.75
C GLY A 125 -16.88 8.74 19.29
N LYS A 126 -17.38 7.82 20.13
CA LYS A 126 -18.52 8.03 21.02
C LYS A 126 -18.07 7.73 22.45
#